data_AF-A0A8H7DYS7-F1
#
_entry.id   AF-A0A8H7DYS7-F1
#
_cell.length_a   1.000
_cell.length_b   1.000
_cell.length_c   1.000
_cell.angle_alpha   90.00
_cell.angle_beta   90.00
_cell.angle_gamma   90.00
#
_symmetry.space_group_name_H-M   'P 1'
#
loop_
_entity.id
_entity.type
_entity.pdbx_description
1 polymer ?
#
loop_
_entity_poly.entity_id
_entity_poly.type
_entity_poly.pdbx_seq_one_letter_code
_entity_poly.pdbx_strand_id
1 'polypeptide(L)'
;MVAAVESLVNEVPDFGEYFPHFDPLEDIQSPYLFTYYSLPFMPEILPKLDPLSRNHLQELQRTIYESHGWEYALANAKAGKGLVARHLVKYLIKPGDIIVDIQGLKTQAYQALEWAEEMPPDDDGDREDYEDYNILRRKIPPKRGRKSQSNDVRKTLRYKWQLPVSSWRFDGHLRCMKRSYKSI
;
A
#
# COMPACT_ATOMS: atom_id res chain seq x y z
N MET A 1 6.22 21.01 -11.86
CA MET A 1 5.86 19.82 -11.07
C MET A 1 4.49 19.26 -11.46
N VAL A 2 3.36 19.94 -11.22
CA VAL A 2 2.00 19.45 -11.56
C VAL A 2 1.88 18.97 -13.02
N ALA A 3 2.23 19.83 -13.99
CA ALA A 3 2.18 19.47 -15.42
C ALA A 3 3.03 18.22 -15.77
N ALA A 4 4.11 17.97 -15.03
CA ALA A 4 4.98 16.82 -15.25
C ALA A 4 4.32 15.53 -14.71
N VAL A 5 3.62 15.63 -13.58
CA VAL A 5 2.82 14.52 -13.01
C VAL A 5 1.61 14.23 -13.88
N GLU A 6 0.92 15.24 -14.40
CA GLU A 6 -0.18 15.06 -15.36
C GLU A 6 0.31 14.33 -16.62
N SER A 7 1.46 14.74 -17.16
CA SER A 7 2.06 14.10 -18.33
C SER A 7 2.45 12.64 -18.04
N LEU A 8 2.93 12.35 -16.82
CA LEU A 8 3.17 10.97 -16.38
C LEU A 8 1.88 10.16 -16.35
N VAL A 9 0.85 10.66 -15.68
CA VAL A 9 -0.44 9.97 -15.49
C VAL A 9 -1.09 9.61 -16.82
N ASN A 10 -1.01 10.51 -17.80
CA ASN A 10 -1.55 10.27 -19.14
C ASN A 10 -0.80 9.18 -19.93
N GLU A 11 0.46 8.92 -19.60
CA GLU A 11 1.28 7.91 -20.29
C GLU A 11 1.32 6.56 -19.56
N VAL A 12 0.94 6.51 -18.28
CA VAL A 12 0.90 5.27 -17.50
C VAL A 12 -0.36 4.47 -17.86
N PRO A 13 -0.25 3.20 -18.27
CA PRO A 13 -1.40 2.36 -18.58
C PRO A 13 -2.37 2.23 -17.40
N ASP A 14 -3.67 2.32 -17.71
CA ASP A 14 -4.78 2.11 -16.78
C ASP A 14 -4.72 2.96 -15.50
N PHE A 15 -3.94 4.05 -15.48
CA PHE A 15 -3.69 4.81 -14.25
C PHE A 15 -4.98 5.26 -13.57
N GLY A 16 -5.96 5.74 -14.34
CA GLY A 16 -7.26 6.16 -13.82
C GLY A 16 -8.09 5.03 -13.22
N GLU A 17 -7.86 3.77 -13.61
CA GLU A 17 -8.51 2.62 -13.00
C GLU A 17 -7.90 2.28 -11.64
N TYR A 18 -6.58 2.38 -11.51
CA TYR A 18 -5.87 2.11 -10.27
C TYR A 18 -5.89 3.27 -9.27
N PHE A 19 -6.11 4.49 -9.75
CA PHE A 19 -6.16 5.71 -8.94
C PHE A 19 -7.30 6.64 -9.40
N PRO A 20 -8.58 6.24 -9.22
CA PRO A 20 -9.74 6.99 -9.71
C PRO A 20 -9.93 8.34 -9.02
N HIS A 21 -9.29 8.55 -7.86
CA HIS A 21 -9.36 9.76 -7.05
C HIS A 21 -8.04 10.53 -7.03
N PHE A 22 -7.14 10.26 -7.98
CA PHE A 22 -5.87 10.97 -8.04
C PHE A 22 -6.06 12.42 -8.49
N ASP A 23 -5.67 13.35 -7.63
CA ASP A 23 -5.55 14.77 -7.96
C ASP A 23 -4.08 15.21 -7.83
N PRO A 24 -3.42 15.64 -8.92
CA PRO A 24 -2.05 16.14 -8.87
C PRO A 24 -1.90 17.48 -8.13
N LEU A 25 -3.00 18.16 -7.80
CA LEU A 25 -3.03 19.41 -7.02
C LEU A 25 -3.16 19.18 -5.51
N GLU A 26 -3.65 18.02 -5.09
CA GLU A 26 -3.74 17.67 -3.67
C GLU A 26 -2.39 17.25 -3.10
N ASP A 27 -2.23 17.42 -1.78
CA ASP A 27 -1.05 16.95 -1.08
C ASP A 27 -0.96 15.42 -1.17
N ILE A 28 0.02 14.94 -1.93
CA ILE A 28 0.22 13.52 -2.13
C ILE A 28 0.73 12.90 -0.81
N GLN A 29 -0.17 12.18 -0.14
CA GLN A 29 0.14 11.52 1.12
C GLN A 29 1.00 10.26 0.91
N SER A 30 1.90 10.01 1.87
CA SER A 30 2.64 8.74 1.93
C SER A 30 1.72 7.62 2.41
N PRO A 31 1.81 6.40 1.87
CA PRO A 31 2.78 5.90 0.87
C PRO A 31 2.52 6.42 -0.56
N TYR A 32 3.57 6.82 -1.29
CA TYR A 32 3.47 7.27 -2.70
C TYR A 32 3.15 6.12 -3.68
N LEU A 33 1.96 5.54 -3.58
CA LEU A 33 1.53 4.35 -4.32
C LEU A 33 1.52 4.57 -5.83
N PHE A 34 1.13 5.76 -6.28
CA PHE A 34 1.15 6.11 -7.70
C PHE A 34 2.57 5.97 -8.27
N THR A 35 3.59 6.42 -7.53
CA THR A 35 4.99 6.28 -7.96
C THR A 35 5.38 4.82 -8.00
N TYR A 36 5.07 4.05 -6.95
CA TYR A 36 5.35 2.61 -6.90
C TYR A 36 4.72 1.86 -8.09
N TYR A 37 3.47 2.16 -8.42
CA TYR A 37 2.76 1.60 -9.57
C TYR A 37 3.42 1.99 -10.89
N SER A 38 3.81 3.26 -11.03
CA SER A 38 4.37 3.76 -12.27
C SER A 38 5.82 3.34 -12.53
N LEU A 39 6.58 2.93 -11.50
CA LEU A 39 8.01 2.57 -11.59
C LEU A 39 8.38 1.67 -12.79
N PRO A 40 7.66 0.58 -13.08
CA PRO A 40 8.00 -0.31 -14.19
C PRO A 40 7.89 0.34 -15.57
N PHE A 41 7.02 1.35 -15.72
CA PHE A 41 6.76 2.03 -16.99
C PHE A 41 7.69 3.22 -17.23
N MET A 42 8.36 3.71 -16.18
CA MET A 42 9.22 4.90 -16.25
C MET A 42 10.30 4.86 -17.34
N PRO A 43 10.99 3.72 -17.60
CA PRO A 43 11.98 3.66 -18.68
C PRO A 43 11.40 3.97 -20.07
N GLU A 44 10.11 3.65 -20.28
CA GLU A 44 9.42 3.87 -21.56
C GLU A 44 8.75 5.25 -21.62
N ILE A 45 8.29 5.77 -20.48
CA ILE A 45 7.59 7.07 -20.40
C ILE A 45 8.57 8.24 -20.43
N LEU A 46 9.66 8.18 -19.64
CA LEU A 46 10.61 9.29 -19.50
C LEU A 46 11.14 9.83 -20.84
N PRO A 47 11.48 9.00 -21.85
CA PRO A 47 11.95 9.49 -23.15
C PRO A 47 10.90 10.25 -23.97
N LYS A 48 9.61 10.00 -23.75
CA LYS A 48 8.50 10.62 -24.49
C LYS A 48 8.16 12.03 -23.98
N LEU A 49 8.48 12.29 -22.72
CA LEU A 49 8.20 13.56 -22.07
C LEU A 49 9.14 14.67 -22.53
N ASP A 50 8.63 15.89 -22.52
CA ASP A 50 9.45 17.08 -22.77
C ASP A 50 10.59 17.19 -21.74
N PRO A 51 11.72 17.84 -22.08
CA PRO A 51 12.89 17.87 -21.21
C PRO A 51 12.62 18.45 -19.81
N LEU A 52 11.72 19.42 -19.69
CA LEU A 52 11.41 20.07 -18.42
C LEU A 52 10.57 19.16 -17.53
N SER A 53 9.54 18.51 -18.08
CA SER A 53 8.74 17.50 -17.35
C SER A 53 9.58 16.30 -16.94
N ARG A 54 10.48 15.85 -17.82
CA ARG A 54 11.43 14.77 -17.51
C ARG A 54 12.32 15.10 -16.32
N ASN A 55 12.91 16.29 -16.29
CA ASN A 55 13.76 16.71 -15.17
C ASN A 55 12.97 16.75 -13.86
N HIS A 56 11.76 17.32 -13.88
CA HIS A 56 10.89 17.36 -12.69
C HIS A 56 10.52 15.96 -12.18
N LEU A 57 10.16 15.02 -13.07
CA LEU A 57 9.85 13.66 -12.67
C LEU A 57 11.07 12.91 -12.16
N GLN A 58 12.24 13.10 -12.76
CA GLN A 58 13.48 12.50 -12.26
C GLN A 58 13.82 13.00 -10.85
N GLU A 59 13.60 14.28 -10.57
CA GLU A 59 13.82 14.84 -9.25
C GLU A 59 12.80 14.32 -8.22
N LEU A 60 11.52 14.23 -8.61
CA LEU A 60 10.48 13.62 -7.79
C LEU A 60 10.82 12.15 -7.46
N GLN A 61 11.17 11.37 -8.49
CA GLN A 61 11.56 9.96 -8.34
C GLN A 61 12.76 9.81 -7.44
N ARG A 62 13.80 10.64 -7.61
CA ARG A 62 14.99 10.63 -6.78
C ARG A 62 14.62 10.85 -5.31
N THR A 63 13.80 11.87 -5.04
CA THR A 63 13.36 12.20 -3.67
C THR A 63 12.55 11.06 -3.02
N ILE A 64 11.63 10.45 -3.78
CA ILE A 64 10.84 9.31 -3.31
C ILE A 64 11.73 8.06 -3.15
N TYR A 65 12.69 7.84 -4.03
CA TYR A 65 13.61 6.71 -3.95
C TYR A 65 14.55 6.82 -2.75
N GLU A 66 15.06 8.02 -2.45
CA GLU A 66 15.90 8.27 -1.28
C GLU A 66 15.15 8.03 0.04
N SER A 67 13.85 8.32 0.09
CA SER A 67 13.02 8.15 1.29
C SER A 67 12.40 6.76 1.42
N HIS A 68 11.80 6.24 0.35
CA HIS A 68 10.98 5.02 0.32
C HIS A 68 11.50 3.93 -0.64
N GLY A 69 12.61 4.15 -1.36
CA GLY A 69 13.11 3.19 -2.35
C GLY A 69 13.48 1.84 -1.74
N TRP A 70 14.00 1.82 -0.51
CA TRP A 70 14.28 0.58 0.22
C TRP A 70 13.00 -0.21 0.55
N GLU A 71 11.90 0.49 0.85
CA GLU A 71 10.59 -0.09 1.16
C GLU A 71 9.99 -0.72 -0.09
N TYR A 72 10.09 -0.04 -1.23
CA TYR A 72 9.65 -0.56 -2.54
C TYR A 72 10.45 -1.78 -2.98
N ALA A 73 11.78 -1.74 -2.81
CA ALA A 73 12.64 -2.88 -3.12
C ALA A 73 12.28 -4.09 -2.24
N LEU A 74 12.00 -3.86 -0.95
CA LEU A 74 11.57 -4.90 -0.03
C LEU A 74 10.20 -5.47 -0.40
N ALA A 75 9.22 -4.63 -0.76
CA ALA A 75 7.91 -5.04 -1.22
C ALA A 75 8.02 -5.99 -2.43
N ASN A 76 8.74 -5.56 -3.47
CA ASN A 76 8.96 -6.36 -4.67
C ASN A 76 9.70 -7.67 -4.38
N ALA A 77 10.73 -7.65 -3.54
CA ALA A 77 11.50 -8.84 -3.19
C ALA A 77 10.69 -9.87 -2.39
N LYS A 78 9.75 -9.40 -1.55
CA LYS A 78 8.84 -10.26 -0.78
C LYS A 78 7.73 -10.80 -1.68
N ALA A 79 7.11 -9.94 -2.50
CA ALA A 79 6.11 -10.32 -3.49
C ALA A 79 6.62 -11.42 -4.43
N GLY A 80 7.83 -11.25 -4.99
CA GLY A 80 8.45 -12.23 -5.88
C GLY A 80 8.75 -13.59 -5.23
N LYS A 81 8.76 -13.67 -3.89
CA LYS A 81 8.90 -14.92 -3.12
C LYS A 81 7.58 -15.49 -2.64
N GLY A 82 6.45 -14.88 -2.99
CA GLY A 82 5.13 -15.22 -2.44
C GLY A 82 5.03 -14.95 -0.93
N LEU A 83 5.87 -14.07 -0.39
CA LEU A 83 5.87 -13.70 1.02
C LEU A 83 5.20 -12.34 1.19
N VAL A 84 4.38 -12.22 2.24
CA VAL A 84 3.73 -10.97 2.61
C VAL A 84 4.27 -10.53 3.96
N ALA A 85 4.80 -9.31 4.03
CA ALA A 85 5.13 -8.67 5.30
C ALA A 85 4.07 -7.61 5.62
N ARG A 86 3.68 -7.52 6.89
CA ARG A 86 2.59 -6.64 7.35
C ARG A 86 2.64 -5.22 6.77
N HIS A 87 3.75 -4.51 6.97
CA HIS A 87 3.87 -3.11 6.56
C HIS A 87 3.93 -2.90 5.03
N LEU A 88 4.04 -3.99 4.26
CA LEU A 88 4.13 -3.96 2.80
C LEU A 88 2.79 -4.27 2.14
N VAL A 89 1.76 -4.69 2.90
CA VAL A 89 0.44 -5.05 2.35
C VAL A 89 -0.15 -3.94 1.47
N LYS A 90 0.06 -2.67 1.85
CA LYS A 90 -0.29 -1.48 1.07
C LYS A 90 0.25 -1.44 -0.37
N TYR A 91 1.35 -2.14 -0.66
CA TYR A 91 1.95 -2.21 -2.00
C TYR A 91 1.60 -3.49 -2.78
N LEU A 92 1.06 -4.49 -2.08
CA LEU A 92 0.94 -5.85 -2.59
C LEU A 92 -0.43 -6.12 -3.18
N ILE A 93 -1.48 -5.50 -2.63
CA ILE A 93 -2.85 -5.67 -3.09
C ILE A 93 -3.23 -4.45 -3.91
N LYS A 94 -3.41 -4.66 -5.22
CA LYS A 94 -3.75 -3.62 -6.17
C LYS A 94 -5.24 -3.70 -6.53
N PRO A 95 -5.86 -2.58 -6.94
CA PRO A 95 -7.11 -2.59 -7.68
C PRO A 95 -7.10 -3.66 -8.78
N GLY A 96 -8.18 -4.43 -8.91
CA GLY A 96 -8.29 -5.53 -9.87
C GLY A 96 -7.79 -6.89 -9.38
N ASP A 97 -6.95 -6.94 -8.34
CA ASP A 97 -6.45 -8.21 -7.81
C ASP A 97 -7.57 -9.07 -7.22
N ILE A 98 -7.47 -10.38 -7.40
CA ILE A 98 -8.41 -11.35 -6.84
C ILE A 98 -7.88 -11.92 -5.53
N ILE A 99 -8.67 -11.77 -4.48
CA ILE A 99 -8.40 -12.30 -3.15
C ILE A 99 -9.35 -13.44 -2.87
N VAL A 100 -8.80 -14.58 -2.48
CA VAL A 100 -9.58 -15.77 -2.16
C VAL A 100 -9.52 -15.99 -0.65
N ASP A 101 -10.67 -15.89 -0.01
CA ASP A 101 -10.84 -16.25 1.39
C ASP A 101 -11.16 -17.74 1.48
N ILE A 102 -10.17 -18.52 1.90
CA ILE A 102 -10.27 -19.98 1.99
C ILE A 102 -10.77 -20.36 3.39
N GLN A 103 -12.09 -20.40 3.55
CA GLN A 103 -12.76 -20.90 4.76
C GLN A 103 -13.43 -22.26 4.49
N GLY A 104 -12.64 -23.23 4.00
CA GLY A 104 -13.12 -24.56 3.67
C GLY A 104 -14.28 -24.52 2.66
N LEU A 105 -15.46 -25.00 3.07
CA LEU A 105 -16.68 -25.02 2.25
C LEU A 105 -17.21 -23.63 1.87
N LYS A 106 -16.77 -22.57 2.54
CA LYS A 106 -17.17 -21.18 2.27
C LYS A 106 -16.07 -20.40 1.54
N THR A 107 -15.38 -21.06 0.62
CA THR A 107 -14.37 -20.37 -0.20
C THR A 107 -15.05 -19.30 -1.05
N GLN A 108 -14.65 -18.04 -0.88
CA GLN A 108 -15.19 -16.91 -1.63
C GLN A 108 -14.07 -16.09 -2.24
N ALA A 109 -14.23 -15.75 -3.52
CA ALA A 109 -13.36 -14.83 -4.22
C ALA A 109 -13.93 -13.41 -4.16
N TYR A 110 -13.03 -12.45 -3.95
CA TYR A 110 -13.28 -11.03 -3.91
C TYR A 110 -12.35 -10.36 -4.92
N GLN A 111 -12.83 -9.33 -5.61
CA GLN A 111 -12.00 -8.48 -6.45
C GLN A 111 -11.73 -7.18 -5.69
N ALA A 112 -10.46 -6.83 -5.52
CA ALA A 112 -10.04 -5.56 -4.96
C ALA A 112 -10.47 -4.42 -5.88
N LEU A 113 -11.07 -3.37 -5.32
CA LEU A 113 -11.49 -2.19 -6.07
C LEU A 113 -10.50 -1.04 -5.92
N GLU A 114 -9.85 -0.97 -4.77
CA GLU A 114 -8.91 0.09 -4.39
C GLU A 114 -7.72 -0.54 -3.65
N TRP A 115 -6.70 0.26 -3.34
CA TRP A 115 -5.54 -0.18 -2.57
C TRP A 115 -5.91 -0.50 -1.11
N ALA A 116 -5.11 -1.35 -0.47
CA ALA A 116 -5.33 -1.72 0.93
C ALA A 116 -4.98 -0.56 1.88
N GLU A 117 -5.89 -0.25 2.80
CA GLU A 117 -5.71 0.80 3.81
C GLU A 117 -5.47 0.18 5.19
N GLU A 118 -4.49 0.70 5.93
CA GLU A 118 -4.26 0.28 7.31
C GLU A 118 -5.29 0.96 8.22
N MET A 119 -6.06 0.17 8.96
CA MET A 119 -6.98 0.73 9.93
C MET A 119 -6.22 1.19 11.17
N PRO A 120 -6.61 2.33 11.76
CA PRO A 120 -6.12 2.67 13.08
C PRO A 120 -6.46 1.53 14.04
N PRO A 121 -5.53 1.12 14.90
CA PRO A 121 -5.78 0.10 15.90
C PRO A 121 -6.94 0.51 16.81
N ASP A 122 -7.69 -0.48 17.28
CA ASP A 122 -8.74 -0.27 18.28
C ASP A 122 -8.09 0.41 19.52
N ASP A 123 -8.62 1.56 19.93
CA ASP A 123 -8.08 2.50 20.94
C ASP A 123 -8.15 1.96 22.38
N ASP A 124 -7.66 0.74 22.59
CA ASP A 124 -7.68 0.04 23.88
C ASP A 124 -6.28 -0.01 24.54
N GLY A 125 -5.31 0.75 24.02
CA GLY A 125 -3.92 0.67 24.45
C GLY A 125 -3.17 1.99 24.37
N ASP A 126 -2.53 2.35 25.50
CA ASP A 126 -1.68 3.52 25.68
C ASP A 126 -0.81 3.81 24.46
N ARG A 127 -0.79 5.09 24.09
CA ARG A 127 -0.15 5.68 22.91
C ARG A 127 1.37 5.45 22.82
N GLU A 128 1.98 4.81 23.82
CA GLU A 128 3.43 4.66 23.96
C GLU A 128 4.06 3.51 23.14
N ASP A 129 3.27 2.51 22.70
CA ASP A 129 3.80 1.38 21.90
C ASP A 129 3.78 1.66 20.37
N TYR A 130 3.30 2.83 19.93
CA TYR A 130 3.21 3.20 18.52
C TYR A 130 4.53 3.67 17.89
N GLU A 131 5.57 3.93 18.69
CA GLU A 131 6.79 4.62 18.24
C GLU A 131 7.89 3.72 17.64
N ASP A 132 7.66 2.41 17.42
CA ASP A 132 8.74 1.49 17.02
C ASP A 132 8.94 1.32 15.49
N TYR A 133 8.28 2.14 14.66
CA TYR A 133 8.49 2.13 13.20
C TYR A 133 9.18 3.38 12.66
N ASN A 134 9.87 4.15 13.51
CA ASN A 134 10.82 5.14 13.03
C ASN A 134 12.15 4.45 12.67
N ILE A 135 12.23 3.89 11.45
CA ILE A 135 13.36 3.10 10.93
C ILE A 135 14.67 3.89 10.88
N LEU A 136 14.62 5.23 11.07
CA LEU A 136 15.77 6.11 11.23
C LEU A 136 16.53 5.93 12.56
N ARG A 137 16.01 5.20 13.56
CA ARG A 137 16.62 5.07 14.91
C ARG A 137 17.41 3.79 15.18
N ARG A 138 17.94 3.10 14.16
CA ARG A 138 18.80 1.90 14.33
C ARG A 138 20.17 2.13 15.02
N LYS A 139 20.40 3.24 15.73
CA LYS A 139 21.68 3.54 16.41
C LYS A 139 21.64 3.61 17.93
N ILE A 140 20.52 3.35 18.60
CA ILE A 140 20.46 3.38 20.06
C ILE A 140 20.18 1.97 20.58
N PRO A 141 21.16 1.27 21.19
CA PRO A 141 20.86 0.01 21.86
C PRO A 141 19.87 0.28 23.00
N PRO A 142 18.80 -0.53 23.15
CA PRO A 142 17.82 -0.32 24.20
C PRO A 142 18.51 -0.46 25.56
N LYS A 143 18.44 0.60 26.38
CA LYS A 143 18.89 0.54 27.77
C LYS A 143 18.04 -0.50 28.49
N ARG A 144 18.66 -1.58 28.96
CA ARG A 144 18.04 -2.61 29.80
C ARG A 144 17.55 -2.00 31.11
N GLY A 145 16.32 -1.48 31.11
CA GLY A 145 15.58 -1.14 32.31
C GLY A 145 15.11 -2.39 33.04
N ARG A 146 15.00 -2.30 34.37
CA ARG A 146 14.54 -3.40 35.25
C ARG A 146 13.14 -3.86 34.82
N LYS A 147 12.98 -5.18 34.68
CA LYS A 147 11.70 -5.86 34.43
C LYS A 147 10.72 -5.54 35.55
N SER A 148 9.75 -4.66 35.30
CA SER A 148 8.53 -4.61 36.10
C SER A 148 7.68 -5.82 35.71
N GLN A 149 7.32 -6.63 36.70
CA GLN A 149 6.33 -7.69 36.58
C GLN A 149 4.94 -7.03 36.51
N SER A 150 4.53 -6.54 35.33
CA SER A 150 3.10 -6.37 35.05
C SER A 150 2.58 -7.68 34.47
N ASN A 151 1.35 -8.06 34.87
CA ASN A 151 0.69 -9.25 34.37
C ASN A 151 0.61 -9.19 32.84
N ASP A 152 1.45 -9.99 32.20
CA ASP A 152 1.67 -10.07 30.76
C ASP A 152 0.48 -10.78 30.09
N VAL A 153 -0.68 -10.12 30.09
CA VAL A 153 -1.67 -10.33 29.03
C VAL A 153 -0.94 -9.85 27.79
N ARG A 154 -0.31 -10.76 27.05
CA ARG A 154 0.28 -10.49 25.75
C ARG A 154 -0.79 -9.81 24.91
N LYS A 155 -0.76 -8.48 24.84
CA LYS A 155 -1.61 -7.70 23.96
C LYS A 155 -1.18 -8.09 22.56
N THR A 156 -1.85 -9.09 21.97
CA THR A 156 -1.67 -9.42 20.56
C THR A 156 -2.16 -8.23 19.77
N LEU A 157 -1.23 -7.42 19.29
CA LEU A 157 -1.50 -6.34 18.36
C LEU A 157 -2.21 -6.93 17.14
N ARG A 158 -3.51 -6.68 17.03
CA ARG A 158 -4.32 -7.08 15.88
C ARG A 158 -4.29 -5.93 14.89
N TYR A 159 -3.44 -6.07 13.88
CA TYR A 159 -3.44 -5.17 12.75
C TYR A 159 -4.60 -5.56 11.84
N LYS A 160 -5.39 -4.58 11.44
CA LYS A 160 -6.51 -4.76 10.54
C LYS A 160 -6.23 -3.93 9.30
N TRP A 161 -6.24 -4.58 8.15
CA TRP A 161 -6.30 -3.88 6.88
C TRP A 161 -7.74 -3.85 6.41
N GLN A 162 -8.16 -2.73 5.83
CA GLN A 162 -9.45 -2.60 5.20
C GLN A 162 -9.23 -2.52 3.69
N LEU A 163 -9.96 -3.36 2.97
CA LEU A 163 -9.90 -3.41 1.52
C LEU A 163 -11.29 -3.27 0.91
N PRO A 164 -11.54 -2.25 0.09
CA PRO A 164 -12.73 -2.15 -0.73
C PRO A 164 -12.77 -3.29 -1.74
N VAL A 165 -13.81 -4.12 -1.69
CA VAL A 165 -13.96 -5.28 -2.58
C VAL A 165 -15.35 -5.37 -3.21
N SER A 166 -15.41 -6.00 -4.36
CA SER A 166 -16.64 -6.59 -4.90
C SER A 166 -16.55 -8.10 -4.84
N SER A 167 -17.69 -8.79 -4.82
CA SER A 167 -17.73 -10.25 -4.91
C SER A 167 -18.84 -10.69 -5.84
N TRP A 168 -18.65 -11.86 -6.43
CA TRP A 168 -19.63 -12.44 -7.33
C TRP A 168 -20.24 -13.67 -6.69
N ARG A 169 -21.55 -13.83 -6.87
CA ARG A 169 -22.28 -15.02 -6.43
C ARG A 169 -23.09 -15.58 -7.59
N PHE A 170 -23.16 -16.91 -7.65
CA PHE A 170 -23.94 -17.64 -8.63
C PHE A 170 -25.04 -18.44 -7.93
N ASP A 171 -26.29 -17.95 -8.03
CA ASP A 171 -27.49 -18.63 -7.53
C ASP A 171 -28.41 -19.02 -8.72
N GLY A 172 -27.81 -19.45 -9.84
CA GLY A 172 -28.50 -19.67 -11.13
C GLY A 172 -28.44 -18.46 -12.08
N HIS A 173 -28.11 -17.27 -11.56
CA HIS A 173 -27.66 -16.11 -12.32
C HIS A 173 -26.41 -15.53 -11.66
N LEU A 174 -25.45 -15.07 -12.47
CA LEU A 174 -24.30 -14.32 -11.99
C LEU A 174 -24.76 -12.94 -11.50
N ARG A 175 -24.52 -12.66 -10.22
CA ARG A 175 -24.80 -11.36 -9.61
C ARG A 175 -23.53 -10.80 -8.98
N CYS A 176 -23.22 -9.55 -9.34
CA CYS A 176 -22.22 -8.77 -8.62
C CYS A 176 -22.85 -8.26 -7.33
N MET A 177 -22.22 -8.55 -6.20
CA MET A 177 -22.58 -7.98 -4.90
C MET A 177 -22.09 -6.53 -4.86
N LYS A 178 -22.85 -5.66 -4.19
CA LYS A 178 -22.46 -4.25 -3.98
C LYS A 178 -21.10 -4.16 -3.29
N ARG A 179 -20.40 -3.03 -3.53
CA ARG A 179 -19.15 -2.65 -2.86
C ARG A 179 -19.27 -2.92 -1.36
N SER A 180 -18.33 -3.69 -0.84
CA SER A 180 -18.19 -4.02 0.57
C SER A 180 -16.74 -3.85 0.98
N TYR A 181 -16.46 -3.98 2.28
CA TYR A 181 -15.10 -3.92 2.81
C TYR A 181 -14.72 -5.26 3.40
N LYS A 182 -13.54 -5.74 3.02
CA LYS A 182 -12.95 -6.95 3.58
C LYS A 182 -11.84 -6.55 4.56
N SER A 183 -11.91 -7.09 5.77
CA SER A 183 -10.79 -7.01 6.70
C SER A 183 -9.80 -8.12 6.41
N ILE A 184 -8.53 -7.77 6.26
CA ILE A 184 -7.39 -8.68 6.00
C ILE A 184 -6.40 -8.59 7.16
#